data_AF-A0A062GQM8-F1
#
_entry.id   AF-A0A062GQM8-F1
#
_cell.length_a   1.000
_cell.length_b   1.000
_cell.length_c   1.000
_cell.angle_alpha   90.00
_cell.angle_beta   90.00
_cell.angle_gamma   90.00
#
_symmetry.space_group_name_H-M   'P 1'
#
loop_
_entity.id
_entity.type
_entity.pdbx_description
1 polymer ?
#
loop_
_entity_poly.entity_id
_entity_poly.type
_entity_poly.pdbx_seq_one_letter_code
_entity_poly.pdbx_strand_id
1 'polypeptide(L)' 'MTSELIKIYNHADSRVADLLADLDKNGEVTKIYDLNGNELKINFLRDEVYYKKTWWQFTKKQDI' A
#
# COMPACT_ATOMS: atom_id res chain seq x y z
N MET A 1 -3.92 -16.02 -0.14
CA MET A 1 -3.87 -14.55 -0.03
C MET A 1 -3.89 -14.25 1.44
N THR A 2 -2.91 -13.50 1.91
CA THR A 2 -2.80 -13.05 3.30
C THR A 2 -3.01 -11.54 3.32
N SER A 3 -3.70 -11.05 4.35
CA SER A 3 -3.92 -9.61 4.52
C SER A 3 -3.02 -9.12 5.65
N GLU A 4 -2.18 -8.13 5.38
CA GLU A 4 -1.19 -7.61 6.33
C GLU A 4 -1.14 -6.08 6.30
N LEU A 5 -0.60 -5.49 7.37
CA LEU A 5 -0.34 -4.06 7.41
C LEU A 5 0.99 -3.76 6.72
N ILE A 6 0.96 -2.93 5.69
CA ILE A 6 2.14 -2.46 4.97
C ILE A 6 2.37 -0.97 5.24
N LYS A 7 3.63 -0.57 5.21
CA LYS A 7 4.03 0.84 5.32
C LYS A 7 3.95 1.54 3.98
N ILE A 8 3.33 2.71 3.99
CA ILE A 8 3.30 3.66 2.89
C ILE A 8 4.01 4.95 3.29
N TYR A 9 4.67 5.61 2.34
CA TYR A 9 5.48 6.80 2.57
C TYR A 9 5.07 7.95 1.63
N ASN A 10 4.90 9.14 2.20
CA ASN A 10 4.71 10.37 1.46
C ASN A 10 6.03 11.14 1.40
N HIS A 11 6.62 11.22 0.21
CA HIS A 11 7.86 11.97 -0.01
C HIS A 11 7.69 13.48 0.15
N ALA A 12 6.50 14.04 -0.11
CA ALA A 12 6.29 15.48 -0.02
C ALA A 12 6.30 15.98 1.44
N ASP A 13 5.72 15.20 2.35
CA ASP A 13 5.58 15.59 3.77
C ASP A 13 6.44 14.73 4.72
N SER A 14 7.25 13.80 4.19
CA SER A 14 8.07 12.83 4.95
C SER A 14 7.28 12.02 5.99
N ARG A 15 6.01 11.71 5.68
CA ARG A 15 5.11 10.97 6.59
C ARG A 15 5.04 9.50 6.21
N VAL A 16 4.82 8.65 7.22
CA VAL A 16 4.52 7.23 7.07
C VAL A 16 3.09 6.94 7.54
N ALA A 17 2.47 5.92 6.96
CA ALA A 17 1.21 5.35 7.45
C ALA A 17 1.19 3.85 7.22
N ASP A 18 0.47 3.12 8.07
CA ASP A 18 0.20 1.70 7.90
C ASP A 18 -1.18 1.51 7.27
N LEU A 19 -1.27 0.69 6.22
CA LEU A 19 -2.50 0.36 5.52
C LEU A 19 -2.63 -1.16 5.35
N LEU A 20 -3.86 -1.65 5.30
CA LEU A 20 -4.12 -3.07 5.03
C LEU A 20 -3.84 -3.37 3.56
N ALA A 21 -3.19 -4.48 3.26
CA ALA A 21 -2.92 -4.93 1.91
C ALA A 21 -3.08 -6.44 1.78
N ASP A 22 -3.58 -6.88 0.62
CA ASP A 22 -3.60 -8.30 0.27
C ASP A 22 -2.36 -8.67 -0.52
N LEU A 23 -1.71 -9.75 -0.09
CA LEU A 23 -0.50 -10.29 -0.66
C LEU A 23 -0.79 -11.59 -1.42
N ASP A 24 -0.13 -11.74 -2.57
CA ASP A 24 -0.12 -12.99 -3.31
C ASP A 24 0.79 -14.04 -2.63
N LYS A 25 0.87 -15.25 -3.20
CA LYS A 25 1.71 -16.35 -2.67
C LYS A 25 3.22 -16.05 -2.69
N ASN A 26 3.65 -15.00 -3.39
CA ASN A 26 5.05 -14.58 -3.52
C ASN A 26 5.35 -13.33 -2.66
N GLY A 27 4.37 -12.85 -1.88
CA GLY A 27 4.46 -11.63 -1.09
C GLY A 27 4.32 -10.34 -1.90
N GLU A 28 3.79 -10.40 -3.13
CA GLU A 28 3.49 -9.20 -3.89
C GLU A 28 2.14 -8.62 -3.47
N VAL A 29 2.13 -7.32 -3.19
CA VAL A 29 0.91 -6.55 -2.92
C VAL A 29 0.03 -6.57 -4.17
N THR A 30 -1.20 -7.02 -4.01
CA THR A 30 -2.23 -7.08 -5.06
C THR A 30 -3.33 -6.05 -4.85
N LYS A 31 -3.61 -5.71 -3.59
CA LYS A 31 -4.62 -4.71 -3.19
C LYS A 31 -4.17 -4.00 -1.93
N ILE A 32 -4.64 -2.77 -1.74
CA ILE A 32 -4.41 -1.93 -0.56
C ILE A 32 -5.75 -1.32 -0.18
N TYR A 33 -6.05 -1.27 1.10
CA TYR A 33 -7.28 -0.76 1.68
C TYR A 33 -7.00 0.34 2.69
N ASP A 34 -7.93 1.28 2.82
CA ASP A 34 -7.95 2.17 3.97
C ASP A 34 -8.33 1.41 5.26
N LEU A 35 -8.22 2.08 6.41
CA LEU A 35 -8.57 1.51 7.71
C LEU A 35 -10.08 1.22 7.88
N ASN A 36 -10.91 1.66 6.94
CA ASN A 36 -12.35 1.34 6.91
C ASN A 36 -12.66 0.15 5.98
N GLY A 37 -11.64 -0.44 5.34
CA GLY A 37 -11.79 -1.55 4.39
C GLY A 37 -12.12 -1.14 2.96
N ASN A 38 -12.03 0.15 2.61
CA ASN A 38 -12.25 0.59 1.23
C ASN A 38 -10.99 0.36 0.38
N GLU A 39 -11.14 -0.29 -0.77
CA GLU A 39 -10.04 -0.50 -1.72
C GLU A 39 -9.53 0.83 -2.27
N LEU A 40 -8.22 1.04 -2.19
CA LEU A 40 -7.55 2.24 -2.67
C LEU A 40 -7.02 2.03 -4.09
N LYS A 41 -6.94 3.13 -4.84
CA LYS A 41 -6.37 3.12 -6.18
C LYS A 41 -4.86 2.92 -6.10
N ILE A 42 -4.35 1.92 -6.84
CA ILE A 42 -2.92 1.60 -6.93
C ILE A 42 -2.38 1.93 -8.32
N ASN A 43 -1.14 2.38 -8.37
CA ASN A 43 -0.32 2.52 -9.56
C ASN A 43 0.91 1.61 -9.45
N PHE A 44 0.81 0.38 -9.95
CA PHE A 44 1.89 -0.61 -9.90
C PHE A 44 3.10 -0.27 -10.80
N LEU A 45 3.00 0.71 -11.70
CA LEU A 45 4.16 1.15 -12.49
C LEU A 45 5.12 2.02 -11.68
N ARG A 46 4.65 2.61 -10.57
CA ARG A 46 5.41 3.51 -9.71
C ARG A 46 5.42 3.07 -8.24
N ASP A 47 4.80 1.93 -7.95
CA ASP A 47 4.55 1.44 -6.61
C ASP A 47 3.93 2.51 -5.70
N GLU A 48 2.86 3.14 -6.20
CA GLU A 48 2.13 4.21 -5.50
C GLU A 48 0.69 3.82 -5.17
N VAL A 49 0.17 4.28 -4.04
CA VAL A 49 -1.24 4.18 -3.65
C VAL A 49 -1.82 5.57 -3.41
N TYR A 50 -3.05 5.79 -3.86
CA TYR A 50 -3.73 7.06 -3.67
C TYR A 50 -4.42 7.09 -2.30
N TYR A 51 -3.84 7.82 -1.36
CA TYR A 51 -4.29 7.93 0.03
C TYR A 51 -4.33 9.38 0.47
N LYS A 52 -5.42 9.77 1.17
CA LYS A 52 -5.66 11.16 1.64
C LYS A 52 -5.45 12.23 0.56
N LYS A 53 -5.93 11.96 -0.66
CA LYS A 53 -5.83 12.85 -1.85
C LYS A 53 -4.40 13.09 -2.35
N THR A 54 -3.47 12.19 -2.06
CA THR A 54 -2.07 12.26 -2.53
C THR A 54 -1.59 10.87 -2.91
N TRP A 55 -0.58 10.77 -3.78
CA TRP A 55 0.09 9.51 -4.08
C TRP A 55 1.21 9.24 -3.07
N TRP A 56 1.16 8.07 -2.44
CA TRP A 56 2.12 7.60 -1.45
C TRP A 56 2.83 6.38 -2.01
N GLN A 57 4.14 6.28 -1.79
CA GLN A 57 4.90 5.10 -2.22
C GLN A 57 4.73 3.94 -1.23
N PHE A 58 4.77 2.73 -1.74
CA PHE A 58 4.82 1.50 -0.95
C PHE A 58 5.84 0.53 -1.56
N THR A 59 6.25 -0.49 -0.81
CA THR A 59 7.11 -1.54 -1.36
C THR A 59 6.22 -2.64 -1.96
N LYS A 60 6.34 -2.93 -3.25
CA LYS A 60 5.47 -3.93 -3.90
C LYS A 60 5.64 -5.33 -3.31
N LYS A 61 6.87 -5.74 -3.04
CA LYS A 61 7.18 -7.04 -2.43
C LYS A 61 7.43 -6.85 -0.94
N GLN A 62 6.57 -7.42 -0.12
CA GLN A 62 6.78 -7.44 1.33
C GLN A 62 7.72 -8.59 1.68
N ASP A 63 8.64 -8.35 2.61
CA ASP A 63 9.46 -9.39 3.22
C ASP A 63 8.60 -10.02 4.34
N ILE A 64 8.06 -11.22 4.07
CA ILE A 64 7.16 -11.97 4.96
C ILE A 64 7.97 -13.03 5.70
#